data_AF-A0A6J2YQP9-F1
#
_entry.id   AF-A0A6J2YQP9-F1
#
_cell.length_a   1.000
_cell.length_b   1.000
_cell.length_c   1.000
_cell.angle_alpha   90.00
_cell.angle_beta   90.00
_cell.angle_gamma   90.00
#
_symmetry.space_group_name_H-M   'P 1'
#
loop_
_entity.id
_entity.type
_entity.pdbx_description
1 polymer ?
#
loop_
_entity_poly.entity_id
_entity_poly.type
_entity_poly.pdbx_seq_one_letter_code
_entity_poly.pdbx_strand_id
1 'polypeptide(L)'
;NIIKILSETGYAISLVSLIIAFTIMFKIKRLHCARNILHMNLFASFILRSFMHILKDALFEDGLGLEKDILTNDDGGRYFHVDFKVNNFECKLIISLVQYFTAANYSWILMEGLYLINLILRALFTDSNKNLAYYISFGWGLPLLVVIPWVITRIMEEDTYCWTTNKNPKVFSIIFVPTLASVL
;
A
#
# COMPACT_ATOMS: atom_id res chain seq x y z
N ASN A 1 12.85 17.27 8.39
CA ASN A 1 11.63 18.10 8.42
C ASN A 1 11.08 18.46 7.05
N ILE A 2 11.83 19.08 6.13
CA ILE A 2 11.28 19.53 4.83
C ILE A 2 10.70 18.38 3.98
N ILE A 3 11.42 17.25 3.85
CA ILE A 3 10.95 16.08 3.06
C ILE A 3 9.66 15.49 3.64
N LYS A 4 9.55 15.39 4.98
CA LYS A 4 8.34 14.88 5.66
C LYS A 4 7.14 15.78 5.36
N ILE A 5 7.30 17.10 5.55
CA ILE A 5 6.24 18.09 5.30
C ILE A 5 5.80 18.07 3.83
N LEU A 6 6.76 18.01 2.89
CA LEU A 6 6.47 17.93 1.46
C LEU A 6 5.71 16.64 1.10
N SER A 7 6.11 15.51 1.66
CA SER A 7 5.43 14.23 1.44
C SER A 7 4.01 14.23 1.99
N GLU A 8 3.83 14.72 3.22
CA GLU A 8 2.55 14.76 3.91
C GLU A 8 1.55 15.66 3.17
N THR A 9 1.97 16.88 2.81
CA THR A 9 1.16 17.81 2.02
C THR A 9 0.82 17.25 0.64
N GLY A 10 1.78 16.60 -0.03
CA GLY A 10 1.55 15.94 -1.31
C GLY A 10 0.51 14.82 -1.24
N TYR A 11 0.58 13.97 -0.21
CA TYR A 11 -0.41 12.92 0.00
C TYR A 11 -1.80 13.49 0.32
N ALA A 12 -1.89 14.54 1.13
CA ALA A 12 -3.16 15.19 1.45
C ALA A 12 -3.85 15.80 0.21
N ILE A 13 -3.11 16.55 -0.61
CA ILE A 13 -3.63 17.14 -1.85
C ILE A 13 -4.08 16.04 -2.83
N SER A 14 -3.27 14.99 -2.97
CA SER A 14 -3.59 13.85 -3.84
C SER A 14 -4.86 13.14 -3.35
N LEU A 15 -4.99 12.93 -2.04
CA LEU A 15 -6.16 12.29 -1.44
C LEU A 15 -7.45 13.08 -1.71
N VAL A 16 -7.43 14.40 -1.50
CA VAL A 16 -8.61 15.26 -1.74
C VAL A 16 -9.03 15.22 -3.21
N SER A 17 -8.07 15.39 -4.14
CA SER A 17 -8.37 15.36 -5.57
C SER A 17 -8.91 14.00 -6.04
N LEU A 18 -8.35 12.91 -5.55
CA LEU A 18 -8.81 11.54 -5.85
C LEU A 18 -10.21 11.24 -5.30
N ILE A 19 -10.54 11.69 -4.09
CA ILE A 19 -11.88 11.51 -3.51
C ILE A 19 -12.93 12.21 -4.37
N ILE A 20 -12.63 13.43 -4.85
CA ILE A 20 -13.52 14.16 -5.76
C ILE A 20 -13.72 13.38 -7.05
N ALA A 21 -12.63 12.93 -7.71
CA ALA A 21 -12.70 12.16 -8.94
C ALA A 21 -13.47 10.84 -8.77
N PHE A 22 -13.20 10.10 -7.69
CA PHE A 22 -13.88 8.85 -7.35
C PHE A 22 -15.38 9.08 -7.14
N THR A 23 -15.76 10.13 -6.41
CA THR A 23 -17.17 10.46 -6.14
C THR A 23 -17.92 10.79 -7.43
N ILE A 24 -17.32 11.58 -8.34
CA ILE A 24 -17.90 11.93 -9.64
C ILE A 24 -18.16 10.65 -10.45
N MET A 25 -17.15 9.80 -10.59
CA MET A 25 -17.28 8.57 -11.37
C MET A 25 -18.30 7.61 -10.75
N PHE A 26 -18.32 7.48 -9.42
CA PHE A 26 -19.24 6.57 -8.71
C PHE A 26 -20.70 7.01 -8.79
N LYS A 27 -20.97 8.32 -8.75
CA LYS A 27 -22.35 8.85 -8.81
C LYS A 27 -22.97 8.75 -10.21
N ILE A 28 -22.17 8.86 -11.27
CA ILE A 28 -22.67 8.88 -12.64
C ILE A 28 -22.70 7.45 -13.18
N LYS A 29 -23.83 6.74 -12.98
CA LYS A 29 -24.03 5.36 -13.44
C LYS A 29 -23.77 5.16 -14.94
N ARG A 30 -24.00 6.19 -15.77
CA ARG A 30 -23.69 6.14 -17.21
C ARG A 30 -22.20 5.99 -17.51
N LEU A 31 -21.31 6.28 -16.56
CA LEU A 31 -19.87 6.10 -16.67
C LEU A 31 -19.41 4.70 -16.22
N HIS A 32 -20.27 3.81 -15.74
CA HIS A 32 -19.87 2.45 -15.35
C HIS A 32 -19.68 1.53 -16.57
N CYS A 33 -18.55 1.70 -17.26
CA CYS A 33 -18.04 0.76 -18.26
C CYS A 33 -16.90 -0.08 -17.66
N ALA A 34 -16.53 -1.21 -18.29
CA ALA A 34 -15.44 -2.08 -17.81
C ALA A 34 -14.13 -1.33 -17.53
N ARG A 35 -13.74 -0.43 -18.44
CA ARG A 35 -12.59 0.47 -18.28
C ARG A 35 -12.72 1.39 -17.06
N ASN A 36 -13.89 2.00 -16.86
CA ASN A 36 -14.12 2.91 -15.75
C ASN A 36 -14.22 2.19 -14.40
N ILE A 37 -14.66 0.93 -14.37
CA ILE A 37 -14.59 0.08 -13.17
C ILE A 37 -13.13 -0.20 -12.80
N LEU A 38 -12.25 -0.42 -13.77
CA LEU A 38 -10.82 -0.59 -13.53
C LEU A 38 -10.20 0.69 -12.98
N HIS A 39 -10.48 1.84 -13.59
CA HIS A 39 -10.07 3.16 -13.09
C HIS A 39 -10.58 3.44 -11.67
N MET A 40 -11.81 3.04 -11.34
CA MET A 40 -12.34 3.17 -9.98
C MET A 40 -11.53 2.37 -8.96
N ASN A 41 -11.16 1.13 -9.28
CA ASN A 41 -10.34 0.33 -8.39
C ASN A 41 -8.92 0.90 -8.26
N LEU A 42 -8.34 1.41 -9.35
CA LEU A 42 -7.06 2.13 -9.31
C LEU A 42 -7.14 3.35 -8.38
N PHE A 43 -8.16 4.20 -8.54
CA PHE A 43 -8.35 5.37 -7.68
C PHE A 43 -8.57 4.97 -6.22
N ALA A 44 -9.33 3.90 -5.96
CA ALA A 44 -9.48 3.34 -4.63
C ALA A 44 -8.11 2.91 -4.05
N SER A 45 -7.25 2.27 -4.86
CA SER A 45 -5.89 1.88 -4.43
C SER A 45 -5.02 3.08 -4.05
N PHE A 46 -5.09 4.19 -4.80
CA PHE A 46 -4.37 5.41 -4.46
C PHE A 46 -4.91 6.06 -3.18
N ILE A 47 -6.23 6.12 -3.02
CA ILE A 47 -6.88 6.64 -1.81
C ILE A 47 -6.43 5.84 -0.59
N LEU A 48 -6.50 4.49 -0.65
CA LEU A 48 -6.12 3.62 0.44
C LEU A 48 -4.63 3.70 0.77
N ARG A 49 -3.76 3.78 -0.25
CA ARG A 49 -2.32 3.98 -0.06
C ARG A 49 -2.03 5.30 0.64
N SER A 50 -2.56 6.42 0.14
CA SER A 50 -2.36 7.74 0.74
C SER A 50 -2.91 7.81 2.17
N PHE A 51 -4.12 7.29 2.40
CA PHE A 51 -4.72 7.23 3.72
C PHE A 51 -3.85 6.45 4.70
N MET A 52 -3.31 5.29 4.31
CA MET A 52 -2.48 4.46 5.18
C MET A 52 -1.13 5.10 5.49
N HIS A 53 -0.53 5.83 4.53
CA HIS A 53 0.69 6.60 4.80
C HIS A 53 0.43 7.74 5.79
N ILE A 54 -0.65 8.50 5.60
CA ILE A 54 -1.04 9.57 6.55
C ILE A 54 -1.33 8.98 7.93
N LEU A 55 -2.07 7.86 7.98
CA LEU A 55 -2.38 7.16 9.24
C LEU A 55 -1.11 6.70 9.95
N LYS A 56 -0.16 6.11 9.20
CA LYS A 56 1.15 5.73 9.74
C LYS A 56 1.91 6.93 10.28
N ASP A 57 1.97 8.03 9.54
CA ASP A 57 2.73 9.22 9.94
C ASP A 57 2.08 9.97 11.11
N ALA A 58 0.75 9.87 11.27
CA ALA A 58 0.00 10.41 12.40
C ALA A 58 0.11 9.56 13.67
N LEU A 59 0.22 8.23 13.53
CA LEU A 59 0.29 7.31 14.66
C LEU A 59 1.72 7.04 15.14
N PHE A 60 2.72 7.19 14.27
CA PHE A 60 4.12 6.88 14.59
C PHE A 60 4.87 8.14 15.00
N GLU A 61 5.24 8.21 16.27
CA GLU A 61 6.11 9.27 16.80
C GLU A 61 7.58 8.95 16.45
N ASP A 62 8.29 9.95 15.92
CA ASP A 62 9.69 9.87 15.45
C ASP A 62 10.03 8.73 14.46
N GLY A 63 9.01 8.07 13.88
CA GLY A 63 9.19 6.93 12.97
C GLY A 63 9.63 5.63 13.64
N LEU A 64 9.63 5.58 14.98
CA LEU A 64 10.10 4.44 15.76
C LEU A 64 8.97 3.47 16.13
N GLY A 65 7.79 3.98 16.50
CA GLY A 65 6.64 3.18 16.91
C GLY A 65 5.45 4.02 17.39
N LEU A 66 4.44 3.37 17.97
CA LEU A 66 3.29 4.04 18.58
C LEU A 66 3.70 4.76 19.87
N GLU A 67 2.98 5.81 20.26
CA GLU A 67 3.20 6.53 21.53
C GLU A 67 3.23 5.58 22.75
N LYS A 68 2.38 4.55 22.74
CA LYS A 68 2.31 3.52 23.79
C LYS A 68 3.57 2.68 23.93
N ASP A 69 4.40 2.60 22.88
CA ASP A 69 5.57 1.74 22.81
C ASP A 69 6.88 2.54 23.00
N ILE A 70 6.79 3.86 23.21
CA ILE A 70 7.93 4.77 23.37
C ILE A 70 7.97 5.28 24.81
N LEU A 71 9.06 5.00 25.52
CA LEU A 71 9.31 5.58 26.84
C LEU A 71 10.22 6.80 26.71
N THR A 72 9.90 7.83 27.49
CA THR A 72 10.75 9.01 27.65
C THR A 72 11.64 8.76 28.87
N ASN A 73 12.95 8.73 28.66
CA ASN A 73 13.93 8.70 29.75
C ASN A 73 13.87 10.02 30.54
N ASP A 74 14.29 10.00 31.80
CA ASP A 74 14.38 11.19 32.66
C ASP A 74 15.32 12.26 32.07
N ASP A 75 16.26 11.86 31.20
CA ASP A 75 17.16 12.75 30.44
C ASP A 75 16.50 13.39 29.19
N GLY A 76 15.20 13.13 28.94
CA GLY A 76 14.47 13.57 27.74
C GLY A 76 14.73 12.75 26.47
N GLY A 77 15.56 11.70 26.55
CA GLY A 77 15.81 10.77 25.45
C GLY A 77 14.64 9.80 25.24
N ARG A 78 14.11 9.71 24.03
CA ARG A 78 13.02 8.76 23.67
C ARG A 78 13.62 7.43 23.19
N TYR A 79 13.21 6.32 23.79
CA TYR A 79 13.63 4.98 23.34
C TYR A 79 12.43 4.04 23.21
N PHE A 80 12.54 3.08 22.30
CA PHE A 80 11.50 2.06 22.09
C PHE A 80 11.54 1.05 23.24
N HIS A 81 10.44 0.87 23.95
CA HIS A 81 10.31 -0.10 25.03
C HIS A 81 10.20 -1.50 24.41
N VAL A 82 11.34 -2.20 24.33
CA VAL A 82 11.38 -3.61 23.91
C VAL A 82 10.96 -4.49 25.08
N ASP A 83 9.71 -4.37 25.51
CA ASP A 83 9.15 -5.20 26.56
C ASP A 83 8.27 -6.27 25.96
N PHE A 84 8.67 -7.52 26.15
CA PHE A 84 7.98 -8.72 25.67
C PHE A 84 6.54 -8.84 26.17
N LYS A 85 6.13 -8.05 27.17
CA LYS A 85 4.75 -8.00 27.68
C LYS A 85 3.82 -7.03 26.95
N VAL A 86 4.34 -6.07 26.18
CA VAL A 86 3.49 -5.13 25.41
C VAL A 86 3.23 -5.73 24.03
N ASN A 87 1.94 -5.89 23.72
CA ASN A 87 1.53 -6.53 22.47
C ASN A 87 1.67 -5.53 21.30
N ASN A 88 2.87 -5.43 20.72
CA ASN A 88 3.21 -4.54 19.58
C ASN A 88 2.53 -4.95 18.25
N PHE A 89 1.49 -5.78 18.32
CA PHE A 89 0.73 -6.28 17.18
C PHE A 89 0.05 -5.15 16.41
N GLU A 90 -0.46 -4.12 17.10
CA GLU A 90 -1.12 -2.96 16.47
C GLU A 90 -0.19 -2.26 15.47
N CYS A 91 1.03 -1.98 15.90
CA CYS A 91 2.04 -1.29 15.11
C CYS A 91 2.53 -2.14 13.91
N LYS A 92 2.75 -3.45 14.13
CA LYS A 92 3.11 -4.41 13.07
C LYS A 92 2.01 -4.56 12.02
N LEU A 93 0.75 -4.56 12.46
CA LEU A 93 -0.42 -4.60 11.59
C LEU A 93 -0.49 -3.35 10.72
N ILE A 94 -0.30 -2.15 11.29
CA ILE A 94 -0.27 -0.89 10.52
C ILE A 94 0.81 -0.93 9.44
N ILE A 95 2.04 -1.31 9.78
CA ILE A 95 3.13 -1.42 8.78
C ILE A 95 2.79 -2.45 7.71
N SER A 96 2.23 -3.60 8.08
CA SER A 96 1.82 -4.63 7.11
C SER A 96 0.74 -4.12 6.15
N LEU A 97 -0.24 -3.36 6.65
CA LEU A 97 -1.26 -2.72 5.81
C LEU A 97 -0.65 -1.67 4.88
N VAL A 98 0.26 -0.82 5.37
CA VAL A 98 0.97 0.17 4.53
C VAL A 98 1.69 -0.52 3.38
N GLN A 99 2.38 -1.62 3.66
CA GLN A 99 3.05 -2.42 2.63
C GLN A 99 2.06 -3.05 1.64
N TYR A 100 0.94 -3.59 2.14
CA TYR A 100 -0.12 -4.14 1.29
C TYR A 100 -0.73 -3.11 0.34
N PHE A 101 -1.15 -1.95 0.83
CA PHE A 101 -1.78 -0.94 -0.03
C PHE A 101 -0.78 -0.28 -0.99
N THR A 102 0.49 -0.22 -0.62
CA THR A 102 1.56 0.18 -1.55
C THR A 102 1.70 -0.83 -2.68
N ALA A 103 1.82 -2.13 -2.37
CA ALA A 103 1.92 -3.19 -3.38
C ALA A 103 0.64 -3.31 -4.23
N ALA A 104 -0.54 -3.10 -3.64
CA ALA A 104 -1.82 -3.06 -4.33
C ALA A 104 -1.89 -1.92 -5.33
N ASN A 105 -1.42 -0.72 -4.96
CA ASN A 105 -1.38 0.39 -5.90
C ASN A 105 -0.51 0.08 -7.13
N TYR A 106 0.68 -0.50 -6.95
CA TYR A 106 1.51 -0.92 -8.08
C TYR A 106 0.86 -2.04 -8.91
N SER A 107 0.21 -3.00 -8.26
CA SER A 107 -0.52 -4.07 -8.97
C SER A 107 -1.70 -3.53 -9.77
N TRP A 108 -2.40 -2.52 -9.28
CA TRP A 108 -3.50 -1.87 -10.00
C TRP A 108 -3.02 -1.06 -11.22
N ILE A 109 -1.88 -0.38 -11.11
CA ILE A 109 -1.22 0.29 -12.25
C ILE A 109 -0.86 -0.75 -13.32
N LEU A 110 -0.30 -1.89 -12.92
CA LEU A 110 0.03 -2.99 -13.83
C LEU A 110 -1.23 -3.57 -14.50
N MET A 111 -2.29 -3.85 -13.73
CA MET A 111 -3.54 -4.40 -14.28
C MET A 111 -4.21 -3.44 -15.27
N GLU A 112 -4.15 -2.14 -15.01
CA GLU A 112 -4.61 -1.11 -15.94
C GLU A 112 -3.79 -1.08 -17.23
N GLY A 113 -2.46 -1.11 -17.12
CA GLY A 113 -1.56 -1.19 -18.27
C GLY A 113 -1.81 -2.43 -19.13
N LEU A 114 -1.90 -3.60 -18.49
CA LEU A 114 -2.21 -4.87 -19.16
C LEU A 114 -3.60 -4.86 -19.81
N TYR A 115 -4.60 -4.27 -19.17
CA TYR A 115 -5.94 -4.16 -19.74
C TYR A 115 -5.94 -3.30 -21.00
N LEU A 116 -5.24 -2.15 -21.00
CA LEU A 116 -5.12 -1.27 -22.15
C LEU A 116 -4.37 -1.94 -23.32
N ILE A 117 -3.25 -2.62 -23.04
CA ILE A 117 -2.49 -3.37 -24.07
C ILE A 117 -3.37 -4.47 -24.67
N ASN A 118 -4.05 -5.25 -23.84
CA ASN A 118 -4.95 -6.31 -24.32
C ASN A 118 -6.12 -5.75 -25.13
N LEU A 119 -6.65 -4.58 -24.77
CA LEU A 119 -7.71 -3.92 -25.54
C LEU A 119 -7.22 -3.52 -26.93
N ILE A 120 -6.01 -2.96 -27.05
CA ILE A 120 -5.40 -2.59 -28.33
C ILE A 120 -5.13 -3.84 -29.17
N LEU A 121 -4.54 -4.88 -28.58
CA LEU A 121 -4.26 -6.14 -29.29
C LEU A 121 -5.55 -6.84 -29.73
N ARG A 122 -6.60 -6.84 -28.91
CA ARG A 122 -7.89 -7.42 -29.27
C ARG A 122 -8.60 -6.62 -30.35
N ALA A 123 -8.50 -5.29 -30.34
CA ALA A 123 -9.00 -4.45 -31.42
C ALA A 123 -8.38 -4.82 -32.77
N LEU A 124 -7.19 -5.44 -32.76
CA LEU A 124 -6.53 -5.99 -33.96
C LEU A 124 -6.90 -7.45 -34.26
N PHE A 125 -7.36 -8.25 -33.27
CA PHE A 125 -7.44 -9.72 -33.39
C PHE A 125 -8.76 -10.43 -32.94
N THR A 126 -9.89 -9.74 -32.72
CA THR A 126 -11.26 -10.33 -32.53
C THR A 126 -11.62 -10.86 -31.11
N ASP A 127 -12.95 -11.01 -30.88
CA ASP A 127 -13.73 -10.95 -29.63
C ASP A 127 -13.80 -12.22 -28.73
N SER A 128 -13.80 -12.01 -27.40
CA SER A 128 -14.61 -12.79 -26.43
C SER A 128 -14.62 -12.16 -25.02
N ASN A 129 -15.81 -11.89 -24.49
CA ASN A 129 -16.05 -11.24 -23.20
C ASN A 129 -16.12 -12.25 -22.03
N LYS A 130 -15.15 -12.17 -21.09
CA LYS A 130 -15.27 -12.58 -19.67
C LYS A 130 -14.03 -12.23 -18.80
N ASN A 131 -13.27 -11.18 -19.12
CA ASN A 131 -11.93 -10.98 -18.52
C ASN A 131 -11.85 -9.98 -17.35
N LEU A 132 -12.83 -9.10 -17.13
CA LEU A 132 -12.69 -8.02 -16.11
C LEU A 132 -12.53 -8.56 -14.68
N ALA A 133 -13.27 -9.60 -14.31
CA ALA A 133 -13.20 -10.19 -12.98
C ALA A 133 -11.79 -10.73 -12.65
N TYR A 134 -11.07 -11.26 -13.65
CA TYR A 134 -9.69 -11.71 -13.48
C TYR A 134 -8.76 -10.54 -13.16
N TYR A 135 -8.84 -9.43 -13.90
CA TYR A 135 -8.03 -8.24 -13.60
C TYR A 135 -8.30 -7.70 -12.18
N ILE A 136 -9.57 -7.71 -11.74
CA ILE A 136 -9.92 -7.28 -10.38
C ILE A 136 -9.35 -8.24 -9.33
N SER A 137 -9.48 -9.55 -9.55
CA SER A 137 -8.95 -10.57 -8.65
C SER A 137 -7.43 -10.50 -8.55
N PHE A 138 -6.72 -10.30 -9.67
CA PHE A 138 -5.26 -10.17 -9.67
C PHE A 138 -4.79 -8.84 -9.08
N GLY A 139 -5.50 -7.74 -9.31
CA GLY A 139 -5.17 -6.42 -8.76
C GLY A 139 -5.13 -6.40 -7.23
N TRP A 140 -6.09 -7.04 -6.56
CA TRP A 140 -6.11 -7.15 -5.09
C TRP A 140 -5.40 -8.40 -4.54
N GLY A 141 -5.30 -9.47 -5.34
CA GLY A 141 -4.76 -10.76 -4.92
C GLY A 141 -3.24 -10.88 -5.00
N LEU A 142 -2.59 -10.37 -6.06
CA LEU A 142 -1.12 -10.40 -6.19
C LEU A 142 -0.40 -9.73 -5.00
N PRO A 143 -0.85 -8.57 -4.49
CA PRO A 143 -0.24 -7.95 -3.30
C PRO A 143 -0.30 -8.84 -2.06
N LEU A 144 -1.37 -9.61 -1.86
CA LEU A 144 -1.47 -10.56 -0.74
C LEU A 144 -0.41 -11.65 -0.86
N LEU A 145 -0.18 -12.16 -2.07
CA LEU A 145 0.82 -13.20 -2.33
C LEU A 145 2.26 -12.71 -2.09
N VAL A 146 2.51 -11.41 -2.18
CA VAL A 146 3.83 -10.82 -1.86
C VAL A 146 3.95 -10.51 -0.37
N VAL A 147 2.93 -9.92 0.23
CA VAL A 147 2.98 -9.43 1.62
C VAL A 147 2.88 -10.55 2.64
N ILE A 148 2.09 -11.60 2.40
CA ILE A 148 1.95 -12.70 3.37
C ILE A 148 3.29 -13.42 3.61
N PRO A 149 4.05 -13.86 2.57
CA PRO A 149 5.38 -14.43 2.79
C PRO A 149 6.34 -13.46 3.46
N TRP A 150 6.29 -12.17 3.11
CA TRP A 150 7.08 -11.14 3.78
C TRP A 150 6.77 -11.08 5.28
N VAL A 151 5.49 -11.02 5.68
CA VAL A 151 5.07 -11.03 7.09
C VAL A 151 5.56 -12.29 7.81
N ILE A 152 5.40 -13.47 7.20
CA ILE A 152 5.85 -14.74 7.79
C ILE A 152 7.36 -14.71 8.04
N THR A 153 8.15 -14.33 7.02
CA THR A 153 9.62 -14.24 7.16
C THR A 153 10.04 -13.19 8.19
N ARG A 154 9.30 -12.08 8.32
CA ARG A 154 9.55 -11.06 9.37
C ARG A 154 9.32 -11.62 10.77
N ILE A 155 8.25 -12.38 10.98
CA ILE A 155 7.97 -13.01 12.28
C ILE A 155 9.06 -14.04 12.64
N MET A 156 9.55 -14.80 11.66
CA MET A 156 10.52 -15.88 11.92
C MET A 156 11.95 -15.38 12.12
N GLU A 157 12.37 -14.36 11.37
CA GLU A 157 13.78 -13.94 11.32
C GLU A 157 14.05 -12.63 12.08
N GLU A 158 13.11 -11.67 12.08
CA GLU A 158 13.33 -10.32 12.61
C GLU A 158 12.08 -9.73 13.29
N ASP A 159 11.60 -10.37 14.35
CA ASP A 159 10.43 -9.87 15.12
C ASP A 159 10.79 -8.77 16.13
N THR A 160 11.51 -7.74 15.67
CA THR A 160 11.94 -6.62 16.51
C THR A 160 11.29 -5.32 16.07
N TYR A 161 10.99 -4.46 17.06
CA TYR A 161 10.31 -3.17 16.86
C TYR A 161 8.97 -3.32 16.12
N CYS A 162 8.49 -2.25 15.49
CA CYS A 162 7.31 -2.24 14.63
C CYS A 162 7.57 -2.65 13.18
N TRP A 163 8.65 -3.38 12.88
CA TRP A 163 9.11 -3.64 11.50
C TRP A 163 9.42 -2.39 10.66
N THR A 164 9.77 -1.29 11.31
CA THR A 164 10.18 -0.03 10.66
C THR A 164 11.62 -0.08 10.13
N THR A 165 12.46 -0.96 10.69
CA THR A 165 13.86 -1.14 10.30
C THR A 165 14.02 -2.34 9.37
N ASN A 166 14.86 -2.21 8.36
CA ASN A 166 15.24 -3.30 7.44
C ASN A 166 16.73 -3.58 7.61
N LYS A 167 17.10 -4.42 8.58
CA LYS A 167 18.50 -4.77 8.83
C LYS A 167 18.97 -5.88 7.89
N ASN A 168 18.15 -6.92 7.70
CA ASN A 168 18.44 -7.97 6.76
C ASN A 168 17.98 -7.60 5.33
N PRO A 169 18.90 -7.43 4.37
CA PRO A 169 18.56 -7.07 3.00
C PRO A 169 17.74 -8.16 2.30
N LYS A 170 17.86 -9.44 2.71
CA LYS A 170 17.10 -10.54 2.10
C LYS A 170 15.61 -10.39 2.35
N VAL A 171 15.22 -10.03 3.57
CA VAL A 171 13.81 -9.87 3.93
C VAL A 171 13.21 -8.64 3.25
N PHE A 172 13.99 -7.58 3.11
CA PHE A 172 13.57 -6.40 2.34
C PHE A 172 13.38 -6.71 0.84
N SER A 173 14.25 -7.52 0.24
CA SER A 173 14.15 -7.91 -1.17
C SER A 173 12.85 -8.66 -1.51
N ILE A 174 12.27 -9.41 -0.57
CA ILE A 174 11.02 -10.18 -0.79
C ILE A 174 9.87 -9.27 -1.23
N ILE A 175 9.78 -8.05 -0.69
CA ILE A 175 8.74 -7.09 -1.06
C ILE A 175 9.20 -6.13 -2.16
N PHE A 176 10.47 -5.74 -2.16
CA PHE A 176 11.01 -4.78 -3.12
C PHE A 176 11.02 -5.33 -4.55
N VAL A 177 11.49 -6.57 -4.75
CA VAL A 177 11.68 -7.15 -6.10
C VAL A 177 10.35 -7.29 -6.86
N PRO A 178 9.28 -7.89 -6.29
CA PRO A 178 7.99 -7.99 -6.99
C PRO A 178 7.35 -6.63 -7.26
N THR A 179 7.54 -5.68 -6.35
CA THR A 179 7.02 -4.31 -6.51
C THR A 179 7.73 -3.60 -7.66
N LEU A 180 9.05 -3.71 -7.76
CA LEU A 180 9.84 -3.14 -8.85
C LEU A 180 9.50 -3.80 -10.19
N ALA A 181 9.33 -5.12 -10.22
CA ALA A 181 8.95 -5.86 -11.41
C ALA A 181 7.55 -5.48 -11.94
N SER A 182 6.68 -4.93 -11.10
CA SER A 182 5.35 -4.45 -11.52
C SER A 182 5.39 -3.08 -12.20
N VAL A 183 6.52 -2.35 -12.08
CA VAL A 183 6.72 -1.00 -12.62
C VAL A 183 7.56 -1.01 -13.90
N LEU A 184 8.47 -1.97 -14.04
CA LEU A 184 9.32 -2.19 -15.21
C LEU A 184 8.54 -2.84 -16.36
#